data_AF-A0AAV5RYV8-F1
#
_entry.id   AF-A0AAV5RYV8-F1
#
_cell.length_a   1.000
_cell.length_b   1.000
_cell.length_c   1.000
_cell.angle_alpha   90.00
_cell.angle_beta   90.00
_cell.angle_gamma   90.00
#
_symmetry.space_group_name_H-M   'P 1'
#
loop_
_entity.id
_entity.type
_entity.pdbx_description
1 polymer ?
#
loop_
_entity_poly.entity_id
_entity_poly.type
_entity_poly.pdbx_seq_one_letter_code
_entity_poly.pdbx_strand_id
1 'polypeptide(L)'
;MSTPHTDTDTETTADSDYTAQAREELAALEEEGDPDAWDARITDTGCYAENMALQLCHADTGDWRQCMREMQAFRECWEQHGNRERVNTVDRK
;
A
#
# COMPACT_ATOMS: atom_id res chain seq x y z
N MET A 1 23.62 -6.94 -2.27
CA MET A 1 22.78 -7.93 -1.57
C MET A 1 21.45 -7.86 -2.28
N SER A 2 21.23 -8.75 -3.25
CA SER A 2 20.07 -8.71 -4.13
C SER A 2 18.99 -9.59 -3.52
N THR A 3 17.81 -9.03 -3.29
CA THR A 3 16.63 -9.78 -2.92
C THR A 3 16.27 -10.74 -4.06
N PRO A 4 15.91 -12.00 -3.78
CA PRO A 4 15.48 -12.94 -4.79
C PRO A 4 14.09 -12.51 -5.28
N HIS A 5 13.98 -12.20 -6.56
CA HIS A 5 12.71 -11.94 -7.20
C HIS A 5 12.13 -13.28 -7.65
N THR A 6 11.07 -13.74 -6.98
CA THR A 6 10.38 -14.98 -7.29
C THR A 6 9.38 -14.74 -8.40
N ASP A 7 9.75 -15.10 -9.63
CA ASP A 7 8.80 -15.31 -10.73
C ASP A 7 7.74 -16.33 -10.29
N THR A 8 6.53 -15.86 -9.99
CA THR A 8 5.36 -16.72 -9.79
C THR A 8 4.26 -16.27 -10.72
N ASP A 9 4.26 -16.87 -11.92
CA ASP A 9 3.09 -16.96 -12.79
C ASP A 9 2.00 -17.76 -12.07
N THR A 10 1.15 -17.11 -11.27
CA THR A 10 -0.18 -17.63 -10.94
C THR A 10 -1.12 -16.46 -10.69
N GLU A 11 -1.80 -16.07 -11.76
CA GLU A 11 -2.97 -15.20 -11.75
C GLU A 11 -4.07 -15.85 -10.91
N THR A 12 -4.20 -15.44 -9.64
CA THR A 12 -5.46 -15.50 -8.91
C THR A 12 -5.83 -14.06 -8.56
N THR A 13 -7.02 -13.67 -8.98
CA THR A 13 -7.54 -12.29 -9.12
C THR A 13 -7.74 -11.50 -7.82
N ALA A 14 -7.10 -11.87 -6.71
CA ALA A 14 -7.24 -11.19 -5.42
C ALA A 14 -5.96 -11.13 -4.56
N ASP A 15 -4.88 -11.85 -4.90
CA ASP A 15 -3.67 -11.91 -4.07
C ASP A 15 -2.44 -11.66 -4.94
N SER A 16 -1.99 -10.41 -4.99
CA SER A 16 -0.64 -10.12 -5.49
C SER A 16 0.37 -10.44 -4.40
N ASP A 17 1.56 -10.87 -4.79
CA ASP A 17 2.68 -11.06 -3.85
C ASP A 17 2.95 -9.80 -3.01
N TYR A 18 2.81 -8.62 -3.62
CA TYR A 18 2.92 -7.33 -2.92
C TYR A 18 1.88 -7.14 -1.80
N THR A 19 0.66 -7.65 -1.94
CA THR A 19 -0.37 -7.58 -0.89
C THR A 19 -0.01 -8.46 0.30
N ALA A 20 0.52 -9.66 0.06
CA ALA A 20 0.98 -10.54 1.13
C ALA A 20 2.15 -9.90 1.90
N GLN A 21 3.16 -9.41 1.18
CA GLN A 21 4.30 -8.70 1.75
C GLN A 21 3.87 -7.45 2.55
N ALA A 22 2.92 -6.67 2.02
CA ALA A 22 2.41 -5.48 2.70
C ALA A 22 1.69 -5.78 4.02
N ARG A 23 1.03 -6.94 4.14
CA ARG A 23 0.39 -7.38 5.39
C ARG A 23 1.42 -7.82 6.42
N GLU A 24 2.50 -8.45 5.98
CA GLU A 24 3.63 -8.79 6.87
C GLU A 24 4.29 -7.53 7.40
N GLU A 25 4.52 -6.52 6.55
CA GLU A 25 5.06 -5.22 6.96
C GLU A 25 4.15 -4.51 7.98
N LEU A 26 2.82 -4.53 7.77
CA LEU A 26 1.88 -3.99 8.74
C LEU A 26 1.99 -4.71 10.10
N ALA A 27 2.08 -6.04 10.09
CA ALA A 27 2.22 -6.83 11.31
C ALA A 27 3.52 -6.51 12.05
N ALA A 28 4.63 -6.31 11.32
CA ALA A 28 5.90 -5.90 11.90
C ALA A 28 5.81 -4.51 12.57
N LEU A 29 5.20 -3.53 11.88
CA LEU A 29 4.98 -2.20 12.46
C LEU A 29 4.11 -2.24 13.73
N GLU A 30 3.07 -3.06 13.74
CA GLU A 30 2.20 -3.24 14.90
C GLU A 30 2.94 -3.91 16.08
N GLU A 31 3.87 -4.83 15.81
CA GLU A 31 4.71 -5.47 16.83
C GLU A 31 5.75 -4.50 17.41
N GLU A 32 6.39 -3.68 16.57
CA GLU A 32 7.41 -2.70 17.01
C GLU A 32 6.81 -1.56 17.84
N GLY A 33 5.57 -1.13 17.53
CA GLY A 33 4.81 -0.19 18.36
C GLY A 33 5.31 1.26 18.37
N ASP A 34 6.27 1.61 17.51
CA ASP A 34 6.82 2.97 17.36
C ASP A 34 6.80 3.41 15.87
N PRO A 35 5.62 3.57 15.26
CA PRO A 35 5.51 3.97 13.86
C PRO A 35 6.00 5.40 13.67
N ASP A 36 6.71 5.65 12.56
CA ASP A 36 7.14 7.00 12.22
C ASP A 36 5.95 7.92 11.86
N ALA A 37 6.21 9.23 11.70
CA ALA A 37 5.14 10.19 11.46
C ALA A 37 4.43 10.00 10.11
N TRP A 38 5.04 9.34 9.14
CA TRP A 38 4.44 8.97 7.86
C TRP A 38 3.67 7.66 7.99
N ASP A 39 4.26 6.63 8.59
CA ASP A 39 3.60 5.34 8.85
C ASP A 39 2.32 5.53 9.65
N ALA A 40 2.39 6.29 10.75
CA ALA A 40 1.24 6.62 11.59
C ALA A 40 0.11 7.27 10.78
N ARG A 41 0.42 8.16 9.84
CA ARG A 41 -0.61 8.83 9.03
C ARG A 41 -1.30 7.87 8.07
N ILE A 42 -0.58 6.89 7.57
CA ILE A 42 -1.10 5.87 6.64
C ILE A 42 -1.88 4.80 7.42
N THR A 43 -1.38 4.31 8.56
CA THR A 43 -2.12 3.38 9.43
C THR A 43 -3.42 4.01 9.95
N ASP A 44 -3.42 5.30 10.28
CA ASP A 44 -4.61 6.08 10.63
C ASP A 44 -5.68 6.13 9.52
N THR A 45 -5.34 5.81 8.27
CA THR A 45 -6.32 5.70 7.18
C THR A 45 -7.06 4.36 7.17
N GLY A 46 -6.52 3.34 7.84
CA GLY A 46 -6.95 1.95 7.76
C GLY A 46 -6.54 1.23 6.46
N CYS A 47 -5.76 1.87 5.59
CA CYS A 47 -5.40 1.37 4.25
C CYS A 47 -3.88 1.17 4.08
N TYR A 48 -3.18 0.83 5.16
CA TYR A 48 -1.72 0.68 5.12
C TYR A 48 -1.29 -0.45 4.17
N ALA A 49 -1.93 -1.62 4.26
CA ALA A 49 -1.55 -2.76 3.44
C ALA A 49 -1.72 -2.46 1.93
N GLU A 50 -2.81 -1.84 1.50
CA GLU A 50 -3.03 -1.50 0.10
C GLU A 50 -2.07 -0.39 -0.37
N ASN A 51 -1.76 0.58 0.49
CA ASN A 51 -0.78 1.62 0.19
C ASN A 51 0.64 1.05 0.04
N MET A 52 1.02 0.13 0.93
CA MET A 52 2.32 -0.53 0.91
C MET A 52 2.44 -1.46 -0.30
N ALA A 53 1.41 -2.25 -0.62
CA ALA A 53 1.39 -3.11 -1.80
C ALA A 53 1.60 -2.32 -3.10
N LEU A 54 0.95 -1.16 -3.21
CA LEU A 54 1.13 -0.24 -4.34
C LEU A 54 2.58 0.27 -4.43
N GLN A 55 3.19 0.64 -3.31
CA GLN A 55 4.58 1.09 -3.26
C GLN A 55 5.58 -0.02 -3.57
N LEU A 56 5.37 -1.23 -3.07
CA LEU A 56 6.19 -2.40 -3.38
C LEU A 56 6.16 -2.71 -4.88
N CYS A 57 4.98 -2.70 -5.50
CA CYS A 57 4.86 -2.87 -6.95
C CYS A 57 5.65 -1.82 -7.73
N HIS A 58 5.58 -0.54 -7.33
CA HIS A 58 6.33 0.51 -8.02
C HIS A 58 7.84 0.45 -7.75
N ALA A 59 8.25 0.08 -6.54
CA ALA A 59 9.65 -0.10 -6.20
C ALA A 59 10.31 -1.19 -7.07
N ASP A 60 9.55 -2.23 -7.38
CA ASP A 60 9.99 -3.35 -8.19
C ASP A 60 9.93 -3.06 -9.72
N THR A 61 8.78 -2.58 -10.20
CA THR A 61 8.56 -2.36 -11.64
C THR A 61 9.12 -1.03 -12.16
N GLY A 62 9.28 -0.03 -11.28
CA GLY A 62 9.63 1.34 -11.64
C GLY A 62 8.55 2.07 -12.47
N ASP A 63 7.35 1.51 -12.60
CA ASP A 63 6.31 2.02 -13.50
C ASP A 63 4.91 1.84 -12.92
N TRP A 64 4.34 2.93 -12.41
CA TRP A 64 2.99 2.94 -11.82
C TRP A 64 1.89 2.40 -12.74
N ARG A 65 2.07 2.46 -14.07
CA ARG A 65 1.08 1.92 -15.01
C ARG A 65 1.00 0.39 -14.98
N GLN A 66 2.00 -0.29 -14.44
CA GLN A 66 2.00 -1.74 -14.22
C GLN A 66 1.32 -2.13 -12.90
N CYS A 67 1.11 -1.16 -12.00
CA CYS A 67 0.53 -1.35 -10.66
C CYS A 67 -0.96 -0.96 -10.57
N MET A 68 -1.70 -1.06 -11.68
CA MET A 68 -3.10 -0.61 -11.73
C MET A 68 -4.01 -1.42 -10.80
N ARG A 69 -3.68 -2.68 -10.54
CA ARG A 69 -4.42 -3.54 -9.62
C ARG A 69 -4.28 -3.05 -8.18
N GLU A 70 -3.05 -2.85 -7.73
CA GLU A 70 -2.73 -2.35 -6.39
C GLU A 70 -3.28 -0.92 -6.21
N MET A 71 -3.26 -0.11 -7.26
CA MET A 71 -3.87 1.23 -7.27
C MET A 71 -5.39 1.18 -7.09
N GLN A 72 -6.06 0.24 -7.76
CA GLN A 72 -7.50 0.03 -7.62
C GLN A 72 -7.85 -0.45 -6.21
N ALA A 73 -7.09 -1.39 -5.64
CA ALA A 73 -7.27 -1.86 -4.27
C ALA A 73 -7.11 -0.73 -3.25
N PHE A 74 -6.07 0.10 -3.38
CA PHE A 74 -5.87 1.25 -2.50
C PHE A 74 -7.02 2.25 -2.59
N ARG A 75 -7.51 2.52 -3.80
CA ARG A 75 -8.67 3.40 -4.00
C ARG A 75 -9.93 2.85 -3.35
N GLU A 76 -10.20 1.55 -3.50
CA GLU A 76 -11.36 0.91 -2.90
C GLU A 76 -11.31 0.93 -1.37
N CYS A 77 -10.14 0.66 -0.77
CA CYS A 77 -9.96 0.82 0.67
C CYS A 77 -10.21 2.26 1.10
N TRP A 78 -9.63 3.22 0.38
CA TRP A 78 -9.78 4.64 0.69
C TRP A 78 -11.24 5.10 0.71
N GLU A 79 -12.03 4.66 -0.26
CA GLU A 79 -13.46 4.95 -0.33
C GLU A 79 -14.23 4.27 0.81
N GLN A 80 -13.93 3.02 1.16
CA GLN A 80 -14.58 2.27 2.25
C GLN A 80 -14.31 2.87 3.64
N HIS A 81 -13.10 3.36 3.88
CA HIS A 81 -12.70 3.99 5.15
C HIS A 81 -13.12 5.47 5.26
N GLY A 82 -13.86 6.01 4.28
CA GLY A 82 -14.37 7.38 4.33
C GLY A 82 -13.28 8.45 4.23
N ASN A 83 -12.11 8.11 3.67
CA ASN A 83 -10.94 8.99 3.68
C ASN A 83 -11.04 10.19 2.71
N ARG A 84 -12.16 10.36 1.99
CA ARG A 84 -12.37 11.45 1.03
C ARG A 84 -12.19 12.84 1.64
N GLU A 85 -12.55 13.01 2.91
CA GLU A 85 -12.45 14.31 3.60
C GLU A 85 -11.02 14.64 4.06
N ARG A 86 -10.08 13.68 4.00
CA ARG A 86 -8.67 13.89 4.39
C ARG A 86 -7.89 14.75 3.39
N VAL A 87 -8.43 15.03 2.20
CA VAL A 87 -7.72 15.68 1.08
C VAL A 87 -8.34 17.00 0.60
N ASN A 88 -8.93 17.79 1.51
CA ASN A 88 -9.49 19.09 1.16
C ASN A 88 -8.44 20.04 0.58
N THR A 89 -8.78 20.74 -0.51
CA THR A 89 -7.92 21.78 -1.09
C THR A 89 -7.90 22.98 -0.16
N VAL A 90 -6.72 23.36 0.33
CA VAL A 90 -6.52 24.62 1.05
C VAL A 90 -6.29 25.75 0.06
N ASP A 91 -7.24 26.69 0.01
CA ASP A 91 -7.04 27.97 -0.69
C ASP A 91 -5.99 28.79 0.06
N ARG A 92 -4.80 28.90 -0.54
CA ARG A 92 -3.75 29.79 -0.02
C ARG A 92 -4.08 31.23 -0.42
N LYS A 93 -4.28 32.08 0.58
CA LYS A 93 -4.47 33.55 0.43
C LYS A 93 -3.16 34.25 0.11
#